data_AF-A0A838KRI6-F1
#
_entry.id   AF-A0A838KRI6-F1
#
_cell.length_a   1.000
_cell.length_b   1.000
_cell.length_c   1.000
_cell.angle_alpha   90.00
_cell.angle_beta   90.00
_cell.angle_gamma   90.00
#
_symmetry.space_group_name_H-M   'P 1'
#
loop_
_entity.id
_entity.type
_entity.pdbx_description
1 polymer ?
#
loop_
_entity_poly.entity_id
_entity_poly.type
_entity_poly.pdbx_seq_one_letter_code
_entity_poly.pdbx_strand_id
1 'polypeptide(L)' 'MCRNIRPLHNFEPSATADEVQAALQYVRKVAGTSKPSAANQEAF' A
#
# COMPACT_ATOMS: atom_id res chain seq x y z
N MET A 1 -9.72 -5.74 -7.99
CA MET A 1 -8.99 -6.91 -8.52
C MET A 1 -7.58 -6.45 -8.88
N CYS A 2 -6.63 -6.61 -7.96
CA CYS A 2 -5.24 -6.15 -8.16
C CYS A 2 -4.52 -7.19 -9.02
N ARG A 3 -4.52 -7.00 -10.34
CA ARG A 3 -3.96 -7.96 -11.31
C ARG A 3 -2.44 -7.88 -11.48
N ASN A 4 -1.75 -7.09 -10.65
CA ASN A 4 -0.29 -7.08 -10.59
C ASN A 4 0.14 -6.47 -9.23
N ILE A 5 0.59 -7.30 -8.29
CA ILE A 5 1.15 -6.82 -7.01
C ILE A 5 2.65 -6.76 -7.19
N ARG A 6 3.21 -5.55 -7.13
CA ARG A 6 4.66 -5.33 -7.19
C ARG A 6 5.13 -4.50 -6.00
N PRO A 7 6.28 -4.82 -5.38
CA PRO A 7 6.90 -3.95 -4.40
C PRO A 7 7.26 -2.61 -5.04
N LEU A 8 6.93 -1.50 -4.36
CA LEU A 8 7.27 -0.14 -4.81
C LEU A 8 8.59 0.39 -4.21
N HIS A 9 9.24 -0.42 -3.36
CA HIS A 9 10.51 -0.06 -2.72
C HIS A 9 11.67 -0.12 -3.72
N ASN A 10 12.55 0.88 -3.71
CA ASN A 10 13.73 0.99 -4.57
C ASN A 10 13.43 0.92 -6.09
N PHE A 11 12.28 1.44 -6.52
CA PHE A 11 11.93 1.48 -7.94
C PHE A 11 12.52 2.73 -8.63
N GLU A 12 13.06 2.55 -9.84
CA GLU A 12 13.42 3.62 -10.75
C GLU A 12 12.55 3.53 -12.02
N PRO A 13 11.84 4.60 -12.40
CA PRO A 13 11.57 5.83 -11.63
C PRO A 13 10.75 5.59 -10.36
N SER A 14 10.80 6.53 -9.40
CA SER A 14 10.04 6.43 -8.14
C SER A 14 8.54 6.24 -8.39
N ALA A 15 7.89 5.53 -7.48
CA ALA A 15 6.46 5.25 -7.57
C ALA A 15 5.65 6.55 -7.66
N THR A 16 4.71 6.56 -8.59
CA THR A 16 3.78 7.66 -8.79
C THR A 16 2.70 7.68 -7.69
N ALA A 17 2.04 8.82 -7.50
CA ALA A 17 0.99 8.96 -6.48
C ALA A 17 -0.17 7.96 -6.70
N ASP A 18 -0.54 7.70 -7.96
CA ASP A 18 -1.59 6.74 -8.30
C ASP A 18 -1.21 5.30 -7.91
N GLU A 19 0.06 4.93 -8.07
CA GLU A 19 0.56 3.62 -7.68
C GLU A 19 0.59 3.46 -6.17
N VAL A 20 0.97 4.51 -5.43
CA VAL A 20 0.92 4.53 -3.97
C VAL A 20 -0.52 4.40 -3.48
N GLN A 21 -1.48 5.13 -4.08
CA GLN A 21 -2.90 4.99 -3.74
C GLN A 21 -3.41 3.57 -4.02
N ALA A 22 -3.07 2.98 -5.16
CA ALA A 22 -3.43 1.61 -5.47
C ALA A 22 -2.83 0.59 -4.47
N ALA A 23 -1.57 0.78 -4.06
CA ALA A 23 -0.92 -0.03 -3.04
C ALA A 23 -1.60 0.09 -1.67
N LEU A 24 -1.99 1.30 -1.26
CA LEU A 24 -2.74 1.52 -0.02
C LEU A 24 -4.09 0.80 -0.02
N GLN A 25 -4.81 0.78 -1.15
CA GLN A 25 -6.06 0.01 -1.25
C GLN A 25 -5.83 -1.49 -1.12
N TYR A 26 -4.71 -2.00 -1.63
CA TYR A 26 -4.33 -3.39 -1.42
C TYR A 26 -4.02 -3.67 0.05
N VAL A 27 -3.21 -2.83 0.71
CA VAL A 27 -2.87 -2.97 2.14
C VAL A 27 -4.14 -2.95 3.00
N ARG A 28 -5.06 -2.01 2.78
CA ARG A 28 -6.34 -1.95 3.51
C ARG A 28 -7.20 -3.19 3.28
N LYS A 29 -7.23 -3.70 2.05
CA LYS A 29 -7.96 -4.92 1.72
C LYS A 29 -7.39 -6.13 2.45
N VAL A 30 -6.06 -6.27 2.49
CA VAL A 30 -5.37 -7.40 3.15
C VAL A 30 -5.47 -7.28 4.66
N ALA A 31 -5.30 -6.08 5.21
CA ALA A 31 -5.38 -5.81 6.64
C ALA A 31 -6.82 -5.88 7.19
N GLY A 32 -7.85 -5.83 6.31
CA GLY A 32 -9.26 -5.84 6.73
C GLY A 32 -9.71 -4.58 7.48
N THR A 33 -8.89 -3.53 7.48
CA THR A 33 -9.20 -2.24 8.12
C THR A 33 -8.68 -1.09 7.27
N SER A 34 -9.42 0.02 7.27
CA SER A 34 -8.97 1.30 6.72
C SER A 34 -8.22 2.15 7.75
N LYS A 35 -8.32 1.80 9.04
CA LYS A 35 -7.72 2.52 10.16
C LYS A 35 -6.85 1.57 10.99
N PRO A 36 -5.51 1.65 10.90
CA PRO A 36 -4.63 0.82 11.70
C PRO A 36 -4.79 1.13 13.19
N SER A 37 -4.53 0.13 14.04
CA SER A 37 -4.39 0.34 15.48
C SER A 37 -3.17 1.23 15.76
N ALA A 38 -3.15 1.88 16.92
CA ALA A 38 -2.05 2.78 17.31
C ALA A 38 -0.66 2.12 17.17
N ALA A 39 -0.55 0.84 17.53
CA ALA A 39 0.70 0.08 17.43
C ALA A 39 1.17 -0.18 15.98
N ASN A 40 0.26 -0.16 15.00
CA ASN A 40 0.57 -0.49 13.61
C ASN A 40 0.66 0.75 12.70
N GLN A 41 0.52 1.96 13.24
CA GLN A 41 0.51 3.21 12.46
C GLN A 41 1.83 3.46 11.73
N GLU A 42 2.97 3.10 12.32
CA GLU A 42 4.28 3.34 11.70
C GLU A 42 4.48 2.48 10.43
N ALA A 43 3.87 1.30 10.39
CA ALA A 43 3.99 0.37 9.28
C ALA A 43 2.89 0.51 8.21
N PHE A 44 1.88 1.37 8.43
CA PHE A 44 0.65 1.45 7.63
C PHE A 44 0.53 2.76 6.87
#